data_AF-A0A2M9KGP1-F1
#
_entry.id   AF-A0A2M9KGP1-F1
#
_cell.length_a   1.000
_cell.length_b   1.000
_cell.length_c   1.000
_cell.angle_alpha   90.00
_cell.angle_beta   90.00
_cell.angle_gamma   90.00
#
_symmetry.space_group_name_H-M   'P 1'
#
loop_
_entity.id
_entity.type
_entity.pdbx_description
1 polymer ?
#
loop_
_entity_poly.entity_id
_entity_poly.type
_entity_poly.pdbx_seq_one_letter_code
_entity_poly.pdbx_strand_id
1 'polypeptide(L)'
;MSRRLDDLAEILEGNDSDTEGVRRWRRDWRKLAAECERIQNAIDTEIENSRLYLRPGITSADTDLSRARGAATVAEGTMDHLRSLTRTLDYALDSGEIQYLPASFRTASSSLLRRAGTTMQEIGQTSHTDSGRLDGLIDDATAELDRVEQQERAAAEATPTVHTLQGTLLTDIGRLLAELRSGHKALTS
;
A
#
# COMPACT_ATOMS: atom_id res chain seq x y z
N MET A 1 3.76 4.32 6.15
CA MET A 1 2.58 3.91 5.35
C MET A 1 2.14 2.49 5.67
N SER A 2 3.05 1.51 5.84
CA SER A 2 2.70 0.15 6.29
C SER A 2 1.76 0.13 7.51
N ARG A 3 2.07 0.93 8.55
CA ARG A 3 1.18 1.07 9.72
C ARG A 3 -0.25 1.48 9.37
N ARG A 4 -0.44 2.35 8.37
CA ARG A 4 -1.79 2.75 7.94
C ARG A 4 -2.54 1.58 7.30
N LEU A 5 -1.85 0.63 6.66
CA LEU A 5 -2.47 -0.58 6.16
C LEU A 5 -2.88 -1.52 7.29
N ASP A 6 -2.07 -1.63 8.34
CA ASP A 6 -2.45 -2.36 9.56
C ASP A 6 -3.68 -1.74 10.23
N ASP A 7 -3.70 -0.42 10.36
CA ASP A 7 -4.83 0.26 10.98
C ASP A 7 -6.13 0.11 10.12
N LEU A 8 -6.03 0.14 8.78
CA LEU A 8 -7.16 -0.15 7.87
C LEU A 8 -7.63 -1.61 7.97
N ALA A 9 -6.70 -2.54 8.18
CA ALA A 9 -7.00 -3.94 8.45
C ALA A 9 -7.77 -4.13 9.77
N GLU A 10 -7.39 -3.42 10.82
CA GLU A 10 -8.09 -3.45 12.12
C GLU A 10 -9.53 -2.93 12.01
N ILE A 11 -9.75 -1.87 11.23
CA ILE A 11 -11.10 -1.35 10.92
C ILE A 11 -11.98 -2.41 10.26
N LEU A 12 -11.44 -3.17 9.30
CA LEU A 12 -12.17 -4.27 8.67
C LEU A 12 -12.47 -5.40 9.65
N GLU A 13 -11.56 -5.71 10.58
CA GLU A 13 -11.78 -6.74 11.61
C GLU A 13 -12.86 -6.33 12.63
N GLY A 14 -13.22 -5.05 12.70
CA GLY A 14 -14.20 -4.53 13.65
C GLY A 14 -13.63 -4.33 15.06
N ASN A 15 -12.30 -4.39 15.20
CA ASN A 15 -11.59 -4.08 16.43
C ASN A 15 -11.38 -2.56 16.47
N ASP A 16 -12.23 -1.86 17.23
CA ASP A 16 -12.18 -0.41 17.45
C ASP A 16 -12.34 0.42 16.15
N SER A 17 -13.60 0.75 15.83
CA SER A 17 -13.94 1.57 14.66
C SER A 17 -13.45 3.01 14.88
N ASP A 18 -12.14 3.27 14.75
CA ASP A 18 -11.56 4.62 14.84
C ASP A 18 -11.90 5.43 13.58
N THR A 19 -13.20 5.72 13.42
CA THR A 19 -13.73 6.54 12.32
C THR A 19 -13.09 7.92 12.32
N GLU A 20 -12.72 8.46 13.48
CA GLU A 20 -12.01 9.74 13.56
C GLU A 20 -10.55 9.61 13.08
N GLY A 21 -9.89 8.48 13.33
CA GLY A 21 -8.61 8.11 12.74
C GLY A 21 -8.63 8.07 11.21
N VAL A 22 -9.64 7.40 10.63
CA VAL A 22 -9.85 7.36 9.16
C VAL A 22 -10.04 8.77 8.60
N ARG A 23 -10.91 9.57 9.23
CA ARG A 23 -11.17 10.96 8.82
C ARG A 23 -9.92 11.84 8.95
N ARG A 24 -9.09 11.61 9.97
CA ARG A 24 -7.81 12.28 10.14
C ARG A 24 -6.85 11.92 9.02
N TRP A 25 -6.68 10.63 8.69
CA TRP A 25 -5.81 10.24 7.59
C TRP A 25 -6.27 10.80 6.25
N ARG A 26 -7.59 10.85 6.02
CA ARG A 26 -8.18 11.48 4.84
C ARG A 26 -7.74 12.94 4.70
N ARG A 27 -7.62 13.69 5.80
CA ARG A 27 -7.10 15.07 5.82
C ARG A 27 -5.59 15.10 5.64
N ASP A 28 -4.88 14.15 6.25
CA ASP A 28 -3.42 14.11 6.29
C ASP A 28 -2.77 13.64 4.97
N TRP A 29 -3.51 13.04 4.04
CA TRP A 29 -2.94 12.59 2.76
C TRP A 29 -2.25 13.71 1.98
N ARG A 30 -2.78 14.93 2.00
CA ARG A 30 -2.09 16.07 1.34
C ARG A 30 -0.75 16.39 1.98
N LYS A 31 -0.67 16.29 3.32
CA LYS A 31 0.56 16.53 4.07
C LYS A 31 1.60 15.46 3.76
N LEU A 32 1.19 14.19 3.72
CA LEU A 32 2.08 13.08 3.37
C LEU A 32 2.57 13.14 1.92
N ALA A 33 1.69 13.51 0.98
CA ALA A 33 2.09 13.73 -0.41
C ALA A 33 3.19 14.81 -0.49
N ALA A 34 2.98 15.95 0.17
CA ALA A 34 3.97 17.02 0.22
C ALA A 34 5.26 16.63 0.97
N GLU A 35 5.22 15.66 1.89
CA GLU A 35 6.41 15.11 2.54
C GLU A 35 7.17 14.16 1.60
N CYS A 36 6.48 13.32 0.84
CA CYS A 36 7.11 12.45 -0.16
C CYS A 36 7.75 13.27 -1.29
N GLU A 37 7.07 14.29 -1.80
CA GLU A 37 7.64 15.22 -2.79
C GLU A 37 8.91 15.90 -2.25
N ARG A 38 8.91 16.34 -0.98
CA ARG A 38 10.10 16.91 -0.34
C ARG A 38 11.25 15.90 -0.24
N ILE A 39 10.96 14.64 0.09
CA ILE A 39 11.97 13.57 0.16
C ILE A 39 12.56 13.29 -1.23
N GLN A 40 11.71 13.16 -2.25
CA GLN A 40 12.15 12.96 -3.63
C GLN A 40 13.05 14.10 -4.11
N ASN A 41 12.64 15.36 -3.88
CA ASN A 41 13.45 16.52 -4.24
C ASN A 41 14.81 16.55 -3.53
N ALA A 42 14.86 16.12 -2.26
CA ALA A 42 16.11 16.00 -1.52
C ALA A 42 17.04 14.91 -2.10
N ILE A 43 16.47 13.76 -2.48
CA ILE A 43 17.21 12.67 -3.13
C ILE A 43 17.74 13.13 -4.50
N ASP A 44 16.90 13.75 -5.32
CA ASP A 44 17.28 14.25 -6.65
C ASP A 44 18.37 15.33 -6.56
N THR A 45 18.29 16.21 -5.55
CA THR A 45 19.35 17.19 -5.27
C THR A 45 20.66 16.51 -4.89
N GLU A 46 20.61 15.46 -4.06
CA GLU A 46 21.82 14.74 -3.65
C GLU A 46 22.45 13.93 -4.80
N ILE A 47 21.62 13.34 -5.67
CA ILE A 47 22.10 12.70 -6.92
C ILE A 47 22.79 13.71 -7.82
N GLU A 48 22.25 14.93 -7.95
CA GLU A 48 22.90 15.96 -8.77
C GLU A 48 24.21 16.44 -8.13
N ASN A 49 24.23 16.62 -6.81
CA ASN A 49 25.45 16.98 -6.07
C ASN A 49 26.54 15.90 -6.21
N SER A 50 26.19 14.62 -6.15
CA SER A 50 27.15 13.51 -6.27
C SER A 50 27.79 13.45 -7.66
N ARG A 51 27.05 13.81 -8.71
CA ARG A 51 27.55 13.95 -10.08
C ARG A 51 28.53 15.12 -10.24
N LEU A 52 28.22 16.26 -9.64
CA LEU A 52 29.03 17.48 -9.74
C LEU A 52 30.31 17.39 -8.90
N TYR A 53 30.26 16.70 -7.75
CA TYR A 53 31.40 16.50 -6.85
C TYR A 53 31.82 15.03 -6.85
N LEU A 54 32.53 14.60 -7.90
CA LEU A 54 33.20 13.30 -7.98
C LEU A 54 34.16 13.11 -6.80
N ARG A 55 33.67 12.53 -5.70
CA ARG A 55 34.49 12.08 -4.58
C ARG A 55 35.05 10.69 -4.93
N PRO A 56 36.38 10.53 -5.05
CA PRO A 56 36.98 9.22 -5.31
C PRO A 56 36.59 8.23 -4.19
N GLY A 57 35.97 7.10 -4.55
CA GLY A 57 35.66 5.98 -3.64
C GLY A 57 34.20 5.81 -3.22
N ILE A 58 33.26 6.61 -3.73
CA ILE A 58 31.84 6.54 -3.36
C ILE A 58 30.99 5.91 -4.49
N THR A 59 31.24 4.64 -4.80
CA THR A 59 30.40 3.89 -5.76
C THR A 59 29.08 3.41 -5.13
N SER A 60 29.02 3.21 -3.81
CA SER A 60 27.79 2.71 -3.15
C SER A 60 26.73 3.78 -2.90
N ALA A 61 27.11 5.06 -2.76
CA ALA A 61 26.10 6.10 -2.52
C ALA A 61 25.19 6.32 -3.74
N ASP A 62 25.69 6.10 -4.96
CA ASP A 62 24.89 6.23 -6.17
C ASP A 62 23.83 5.12 -6.27
N THR A 63 24.20 3.88 -5.89
CA THR A 63 23.26 2.76 -5.79
C THR A 63 22.25 2.94 -4.66
N ASP A 64 22.68 3.48 -3.50
CA ASP A 64 21.80 3.71 -2.36
C ASP A 64 20.80 4.85 -2.61
N LEU A 65 21.24 5.94 -3.27
CA LEU A 65 20.37 7.05 -3.68
C LEU A 65 19.37 6.63 -4.76
N SER A 66 19.80 5.85 -5.76
CA SER A 66 18.89 5.30 -6.77
C SER A 66 17.81 4.41 -6.15
N ARG A 67 18.21 3.54 -5.21
CA ARG A 67 17.27 2.69 -4.46
C ARG A 67 16.31 3.52 -3.60
N ALA A 68 16.81 4.53 -2.90
CA ALA A 68 16.00 5.44 -2.11
C ALA A 68 14.97 6.18 -2.98
N ARG A 69 15.38 6.62 -4.18
CA ARG A 69 14.51 7.24 -5.17
C ARG A 69 13.39 6.28 -5.59
N GLY A 70 13.75 5.05 -5.97
CA GLY A 70 12.77 4.03 -6.34
C GLY A 70 11.77 3.75 -5.22
N ALA A 71 12.23 3.58 -3.97
CA ALA A 71 11.36 3.38 -2.83
C ALA A 71 10.43 4.59 -2.59
N ALA A 72 10.91 5.82 -2.81
CA ALA A 72 10.09 7.03 -2.71
C ALA A 72 9.04 7.14 -3.84
N THR A 73 9.34 6.65 -5.04
CA THR A 73 8.35 6.56 -6.13
C THR A 73 7.27 5.52 -5.82
N VAL A 74 7.64 4.34 -5.31
CA VAL A 74 6.66 3.32 -4.87
C VAL A 74 5.79 3.85 -3.74
N ALA A 75 6.40 4.55 -2.78
CA ALA A 75 5.68 5.22 -1.71
C ALA A 75 4.62 6.18 -2.24
N GLU A 76 4.96 6.98 -3.25
CA GLU A 76 4.03 7.91 -3.88
C GLU A 76 2.87 7.20 -4.58
N GLY A 77 3.15 6.25 -5.47
CA GLY A 77 2.10 5.51 -6.19
C GLY A 77 1.16 4.76 -5.24
N THR A 78 1.71 4.14 -4.19
CA THR A 78 0.90 3.43 -3.19
C THR A 78 0.02 4.37 -2.35
N MET A 79 0.42 5.62 -2.11
CA MET A 79 -0.41 6.60 -1.37
C MET A 79 -1.74 6.90 -2.08
N ASP A 80 -1.77 6.95 -3.41
CA ASP A 80 -3.00 7.21 -4.15
C ASP A 80 -4.02 6.08 -3.96
N HIS A 81 -3.56 4.84 -3.95
CA HIS A 81 -4.40 3.67 -3.67
C HIS A 81 -4.87 3.64 -2.21
N LEU A 82 -3.99 3.96 -1.25
CA LEU A 82 -4.38 4.09 0.16
C LEU A 82 -5.41 5.20 0.38
N ARG A 83 -5.30 6.30 -0.35
CA ARG A 83 -6.28 7.38 -0.31
C ARG A 83 -7.64 6.94 -0.85
N SER A 84 -7.67 6.14 -1.93
CA SER A 84 -8.91 5.54 -2.43
C SER A 84 -9.53 4.60 -1.40
N LEU A 85 -8.75 3.67 -0.83
CA LEU A 85 -9.20 2.75 0.21
C LEU A 85 -9.76 3.48 1.43
N THR A 86 -9.04 4.50 1.92
CA THR A 86 -9.48 5.32 3.05
C THR A 86 -10.82 5.99 2.76
N ARG A 87 -11.02 6.49 1.54
CA ARG A 87 -12.29 7.13 1.13
C ARG A 87 -13.43 6.12 1.07
N THR A 88 -13.19 4.93 0.52
CA THR A 88 -14.16 3.84 0.45
C THR A 88 -14.58 3.39 1.86
N LEU A 89 -13.61 3.24 2.77
CA LEU A 89 -13.87 2.84 4.16
C LEU A 89 -14.56 3.94 4.97
N ASP A 90 -14.16 5.21 4.82
CA ASP A 90 -14.85 6.36 5.45
C ASP A 90 -16.33 6.40 5.04
N TYR A 91 -16.62 6.21 3.75
CA TYR A 91 -17.99 6.12 3.26
C TYR A 91 -18.73 4.92 3.85
N ALA A 92 -18.14 3.73 3.82
CA ALA A 92 -18.77 2.50 4.34
C ALA A 92 -19.00 2.52 5.86
N LEU A 93 -18.15 3.24 6.60
CA LEU A 93 -18.33 3.50 8.03
C LEU A 93 -19.50 4.47 8.25
N ASP A 94 -19.56 5.57 7.49
CA ASP A 94 -20.60 6.60 7.60
C ASP A 94 -21.99 6.06 7.20
N SER A 95 -22.06 5.23 6.16
CA SER A 95 -23.29 4.58 5.70
C SER A 95 -23.68 3.34 6.50
N GLY A 96 -22.79 2.82 7.34
CA GLY A 96 -22.98 1.57 8.08
C GLY A 96 -22.86 0.30 7.22
N GLU A 97 -22.55 0.41 5.93
CA GLU A 97 -22.39 -0.72 4.99
C GLU A 97 -21.31 -1.71 5.45
N ILE A 98 -20.28 -1.23 6.16
CA ILE A 98 -19.19 -2.07 6.68
C ILE A 98 -19.66 -3.17 7.64
N GLN A 99 -20.79 -2.96 8.33
CA GLN A 99 -21.35 -3.92 9.29
C GLN A 99 -21.95 -5.15 8.59
N TYR A 100 -22.33 -5.00 7.33
CA TYR A 100 -22.95 -6.06 6.52
C TYR A 100 -21.92 -6.85 5.69
N LEU A 101 -20.64 -6.48 5.74
CA LEU A 101 -19.58 -7.27 5.11
C LEU A 101 -19.46 -8.64 5.82
N PRO A 102 -19.43 -9.76 5.06
CA PRO A 102 -19.20 -11.08 5.62
C PRO A 102 -17.90 -11.14 6.44
N ALA A 103 -17.92 -11.82 7.59
CA ALA A 103 -16.73 -11.93 8.45
C ALA A 103 -15.54 -12.58 7.74
N SER A 104 -15.80 -13.56 6.86
CA SER A 104 -14.80 -14.18 6.01
C SER A 104 -14.13 -13.17 5.08
N PHE A 105 -14.93 -12.33 4.42
CA PHE A 105 -14.44 -11.28 3.53
C PHE A 105 -13.60 -10.23 4.29
N ARG A 106 -14.10 -9.77 5.44
CA ARG A 106 -13.38 -8.81 6.30
C ARG A 106 -12.02 -9.34 6.73
N THR A 107 -11.97 -10.60 7.18
CA THR A 107 -10.74 -11.27 7.61
C THR A 107 -9.75 -11.41 6.45
N ALA A 108 -10.22 -11.84 5.28
CA ALA A 108 -9.36 -12.03 4.12
C ALA A 108 -8.84 -10.69 3.56
N SER A 109 -9.70 -9.67 3.50
CA SER A 109 -9.31 -8.31 3.09
C SER A 109 -8.32 -7.67 4.08
N SER A 110 -8.53 -7.84 5.39
CA SER A 110 -7.56 -7.43 6.41
C SER A 110 -6.19 -8.11 6.20
N SER A 111 -6.19 -9.43 6.02
CA SER A 111 -4.97 -10.21 5.71
C SER A 111 -4.23 -9.66 4.48
N LEU A 112 -4.95 -9.32 3.40
CA LEU A 112 -4.37 -8.72 2.20
C LEU A 112 -3.72 -7.35 2.48
N LEU A 113 -4.38 -6.47 3.24
CA LEU A 113 -3.80 -5.18 3.61
C LEU A 113 -2.54 -5.34 4.45
N ARG A 114 -2.53 -6.25 5.43
CA ARG A 114 -1.34 -6.55 6.24
C ARG A 114 -0.18 -7.11 5.41
N ARG A 115 -0.48 -7.97 4.43
CA ARG A 115 0.53 -8.48 3.47
C ARG A 115 1.10 -7.35 2.62
N ALA A 116 0.26 -6.48 2.07
CA ALA A 116 0.73 -5.30 1.34
C ALA A 116 1.58 -4.38 2.23
N GLY A 117 1.20 -4.21 3.50
CA GLY A 117 1.96 -3.45 4.49
C GLY A 117 3.35 -4.05 4.75
N THR A 118 3.43 -5.38 4.83
CA THR A 118 4.70 -6.11 4.96
C THR A 118 5.60 -5.87 3.75
N THR A 119 5.06 -6.00 2.53
CA THR A 119 5.81 -5.72 1.29
C THR A 119 6.31 -4.28 1.25
N MET A 120 5.47 -3.30 1.59
CA MET A 120 5.88 -1.89 1.67
C MET A 120 7.01 -1.67 2.68
N GLN A 121 6.95 -2.35 3.83
CA GLN A 121 7.98 -2.25 4.84
C GLN A 121 9.31 -2.82 4.36
N GLU A 122 9.31 -3.95 3.67
CA GLU A 122 10.50 -4.56 3.07
C GLU A 122 11.13 -3.66 2.00
N ILE A 123 10.32 -3.02 1.14
CA ILE A 123 10.80 -2.03 0.16
C ILE A 123 11.47 -0.83 0.86
N GLY A 124 10.89 -0.37 1.98
CA GLY A 124 11.37 0.80 2.72
C GLY A 124 12.58 0.55 3.63
N GLN A 125 13.13 -0.66 3.69
CA GLN A 125 14.27 -0.95 4.57
C GLN A 125 15.55 -0.22 4.12
N THR A 126 16.40 0.12 5.08
CA THR A 126 17.72 0.71 4.81
C THR A 126 18.73 -0.31 4.28
N SER A 127 18.56 -1.59 4.61
CA SER A 127 19.31 -2.70 4.04
C SER A 127 18.95 -2.91 2.56
N HIS A 128 19.85 -3.58 1.83
CA HIS A 128 19.52 -4.03 0.48
C HIS A 128 18.27 -4.90 0.47
N THR A 129 17.46 -4.68 -0.55
CA THR A 129 16.20 -5.36 -0.77
C THR A 129 16.46 -6.80 -1.21
N ASP A 130 15.99 -7.78 -0.44
CA ASP A 130 15.99 -9.18 -0.86
C ASP A 130 14.90 -9.39 -1.91
N SER A 131 15.32 -9.45 -3.18
CA SER A 131 14.40 -9.58 -4.33
C SER A 131 13.56 -10.84 -4.26
N GLY A 132 14.16 -12.00 -3.93
CA GLY A 132 13.43 -13.26 -3.88
C GLY A 132 12.39 -13.27 -2.78
N ARG A 133 12.70 -12.64 -1.65
CA ARG A 133 11.73 -12.46 -0.56
C ARG A 133 10.58 -11.53 -0.95
N LEU A 134 10.86 -10.40 -1.62
CA LEU A 134 9.82 -9.50 -2.10
C LEU A 134 8.91 -10.15 -3.14
N ASP A 135 9.48 -10.85 -4.12
CA ASP A 135 8.71 -11.60 -5.12
C ASP A 135 7.77 -12.59 -4.42
N GLY A 136 8.28 -13.38 -3.47
CA GLY A 136 7.46 -14.30 -2.69
C GLY A 136 6.32 -13.62 -1.93
N LEU A 137 6.59 -12.50 -1.27
CA LEU A 137 5.55 -11.74 -0.54
C LEU A 137 4.46 -11.20 -1.49
N ILE A 138 4.84 -10.70 -2.66
CA ILE A 138 3.90 -10.15 -3.65
C ILE A 138 3.11 -11.28 -4.32
N ASP A 139 3.76 -12.39 -4.68
CA ASP A 139 3.10 -13.56 -5.26
C ASP A 139 2.10 -14.17 -4.28
N ASP A 140 2.48 -14.34 -3.01
CA ASP A 140 1.58 -14.83 -1.95
C ASP A 140 0.37 -13.91 -1.77
N ALA A 141 0.57 -12.59 -1.76
CA ALA A 141 -0.52 -11.62 -1.65
C ALA A 141 -1.42 -11.62 -2.89
N THR A 142 -0.86 -11.79 -4.09
CA THR A 142 -1.61 -11.85 -5.34
C THR A 142 -2.46 -13.12 -5.40
N ALA A 143 -1.90 -14.27 -5.04
CA ALA A 143 -2.63 -15.54 -4.99
C ALA A 143 -3.78 -15.50 -3.97
N GLU A 144 -3.56 -14.86 -2.82
CA GLU A 144 -4.62 -14.65 -1.83
C GLU A 144 -5.73 -13.73 -2.37
N LEU A 145 -5.38 -12.67 -3.12
CA LEU A 145 -6.37 -11.79 -3.74
C LEU A 145 -7.24 -12.57 -4.73
N ASP A 146 -6.63 -13.34 -5.63
CA ASP A 146 -7.33 -14.17 -6.61
C ASP A 146 -8.29 -15.16 -5.92
N ARG A 147 -7.83 -15.78 -4.82
CA ARG A 147 -8.64 -16.69 -4.00
C ARG A 147 -9.86 -15.98 -3.42
N VAL A 148 -9.70 -14.78 -2.87
CA VAL A 148 -10.80 -13.99 -2.28
C VAL A 148 -11.77 -13.54 -3.37
N GLU A 149 -11.28 -13.03 -4.50
CA GLU A 149 -12.13 -12.66 -5.63
C GLU A 149 -12.98 -13.84 -6.12
N GLN A 150 -12.39 -15.03 -6.19
CA GLN A 150 -13.11 -16.22 -6.64
C GLN A 150 -14.18 -16.67 -5.63
N GLN A 151 -13.90 -16.54 -4.33
CA GLN A 151 -14.88 -16.80 -3.27
C GLN A 151 -16.05 -15.82 -3.33
N GLU A 152 -15.77 -14.53 -3.51
CA GLU A 152 -16.83 -13.52 -3.59
C GLU A 152 -17.69 -13.67 -4.85
N ARG A 153 -17.11 -14.05 -5.98
CA ARG A 153 -17.89 -14.38 -7.20
C ARG A 153 -18.79 -15.61 -7.01
N ALA A 154 -18.41 -16.54 -6.15
CA ALA A 154 -19.18 -17.75 -5.87
C ALA A 154 -20.26 -17.55 -4.79
N ALA A 155 -20.18 -16.49 -3.99
CA ALA A 155 -21.15 -16.17 -2.96
C ALA A 155 -22.42 -15.55 -3.59
N ALA A 156 -23.57 -16.21 -3.43
CA ALA A 156 -24.81 -15.86 -4.12
C ALA A 156 -25.75 -14.92 -3.33
N GLU A 157 -25.38 -14.49 -2.12
CA GLU A 157 -26.35 -13.99 -1.12
C GLU A 157 -26.10 -12.57 -0.60
N ALA A 158 -25.11 -11.82 -1.11
CA ALA A 158 -24.91 -10.45 -0.65
C ALA A 158 -25.86 -9.46 -1.34
N THR A 159 -26.24 -8.42 -0.61
CA THR A 159 -27.02 -7.32 -1.18
C THR A 159 -26.18 -6.57 -2.24
N PRO A 160 -26.81 -5.91 -3.24
CA PRO A 160 -26.06 -5.21 -4.30
C PRO A 160 -25.06 -4.16 -3.77
N THR A 161 -25.39 -3.47 -2.68
CA THR A 161 -24.52 -2.48 -2.04
C THR A 161 -23.31 -3.14 -1.39
N VAL A 162 -23.50 -4.25 -0.67
CA VAL A 162 -22.40 -5.04 -0.09
C VAL A 162 -21.48 -5.58 -1.18
N HIS A 163 -22.03 -6.16 -2.25
CA HIS A 163 -21.23 -6.61 -3.39
C HIS A 163 -20.43 -5.47 -4.05
N THR A 164 -21.00 -4.28 -4.16
CA THR A 164 -20.31 -3.10 -4.69
C THR A 164 -19.15 -2.68 -3.80
N LEU A 165 -19.36 -2.65 -2.48
CA LEU A 165 -18.31 -2.34 -1.51
C LEU A 165 -17.18 -3.36 -1.57
N GLN A 166 -17.51 -4.66 -1.57
CA GLN A 166 -16.52 -5.75 -1.68
C GLN A 166 -15.69 -5.63 -2.96
N GLY A 167 -16.34 -5.44 -4.12
CA GLY A 167 -15.65 -5.27 -5.39
C GLY A 167 -14.76 -4.03 -5.43
N THR A 168 -15.20 -2.92 -4.82
CA THR A 168 -14.40 -1.69 -4.73
C THR A 168 -13.15 -1.89 -3.87
N LEU A 169 -13.29 -2.52 -2.71
CA LEU A 169 -12.16 -2.83 -1.82
C LEU A 169 -11.15 -3.76 -2.50
N LEU A 170 -11.61 -4.85 -3.13
CA LEU A 170 -10.74 -5.78 -3.86
C LEU A 170 -10.01 -5.10 -5.03
N THR A 171 -10.70 -4.25 -5.78
CA THR A 171 -10.09 -3.49 -6.88
C THR A 171 -8.97 -2.57 -6.38
N ASP A 172 -9.22 -1.84 -5.30
CA ASP A 172 -8.22 -0.91 -4.75
C ASP A 172 -7.03 -1.66 -4.13
N ILE A 173 -7.26 -2.79 -3.45
CA ILE A 173 -6.19 -3.68 -2.96
C ILE A 173 -5.38 -4.25 -4.14
N GLY A 174 -6.05 -4.69 -5.21
CA GLY A 174 -5.37 -5.21 -6.40
C GLY A 174 -4.48 -4.16 -7.08
N ARG A 175 -4.95 -2.92 -7.17
CA ARG A 175 -4.14 -1.79 -7.67
C ARG A 175 -2.92 -1.53 -6.78
N LEU A 176 -3.10 -1.55 -5.46
CA LEU A 176 -2.00 -1.42 -4.51
C LEU A 176 -0.94 -2.51 -4.73
N LEU A 177 -1.33 -3.78 -4.87
CA LEU A 177 -0.41 -4.89 -5.12
C LEU A 177 0.29 -4.77 -6.48
N ALA A 178 -0.42 -4.32 -7.52
CA ALA A 178 0.16 -4.08 -8.83
C ALA A 178 1.22 -2.98 -8.79
N GLU A 179 0.97 -1.90 -8.05
CA GLU A 179 1.94 -0.81 -7.83
C GLU A 179 3.18 -1.32 -7.09
N LEU A 180 3.01 -2.14 -6.05
CA LEU A 180 4.13 -2.76 -5.34
C LEU A 180 4.96 -3.67 -6.25
N ARG A 181 4.32 -4.44 -7.15
CA ARG A 181 5.03 -5.28 -8.13
C ARG A 181 5.77 -4.46 -9.17
N SER A 182 5.15 -3.41 -9.70
CA SER A 182 5.79 -2.48 -10.63
C SER A 182 7.01 -1.83 -9.99
N GLY A 183 6.83 -1.34 -8.76
CA GLY A 183 7.87 -0.76 -7.93
C GLY A 183 9.03 -1.68 -7.65
N HIS A 184 8.74 -2.94 -7.29
CA HIS A 184 9.77 -3.96 -7.09
C HIS A 184 10.62 -4.15 -8.35
N LYS A 185 9.99 -4.31 -9.52
CA LYS A 185 10.70 -4.50 -10.79
C LYS A 185 11.63 -3.32 -11.10
N ALA A 186 11.18 -2.10 -10.86
CA ALA A 186 11.98 -0.89 -11.07
C ALA A 186 13.17 -0.77 -10.11
N LEU A 187 13.09 -1.37 -8.92
CA LEU A 187 14.19 -1.40 -7.95
C LEU A 187 15.26 -2.46 -8.28
N THR A 188 14.91 -3.45 -9.09
CA THR A 188 15.79 -4.58 -9.45
C THR A 188 16.29 -4.53 -10.89
N SER A 189 15.75 -3.63 -11.72
CA SER A 189 16.15 -3.39 -13.12
C SER A 189 17.37 -2.48 -13.21
#